data_AF-A0A964AIW8-F1
#
_entry.id   AF-A0A964AIW8-F1
#
_cell.length_a   1.000
_cell.length_b   1.000
_cell.length_c   1.000
_cell.angle_alpha   90.00
_cell.angle_beta   90.00
_cell.angle_gamma   90.00
#
_symmetry.space_group_name_H-M   'P 1'
#
loop_
_entity.id
_entity.type
_entity.pdbx_description
1 polymer ?
#
loop_
_entity_poly.entity_id
_entity_poly.type
_entity_poly.pdbx_seq_one_letter_code
_entity_poly.pdbx_strand_id
1 'polypeptide(L)'
;MSGARTLTTRADSPDSLLSVDGSSPDVLTLTVLWSREEPARVGAVTCVPRGGGAPWVLGRAGGDGPRRLSWVRQRPGGDEDLGELQSPRVSREHLRLRADGQGLALEAVGHRAVKVNTRAVSRARVLPGDLVEIDRELLLLCERRPARLPPASAAHPFGSPDADGLVGESVAAWDLRRQLAFCAATSGHVLVRGESGAGKELVARALHRLGGAGGSLVARNAATFPEGLLDAELFGNLRGYPNPGMPARPGAIGEADGGTLFLDEIGEISHAMQAHLLRVLDQGEYQRLGEARARVARFRLIGATNRPPESLKHDFLARFSQTILVPGLNLRRADIPLIARHLLVRFGQQTPGLFEGAPPRLHPRLVQRLVLHPWGTHVRELGQLLWRALQQWTLKGGGKYLDLKEEPASPAAAPQPAPPPARPDPAAVTREEILAAYRRFGGVQARVPAHLGLRDRFQLRRLEEKLGITPADKEAALADGSSKGG
;
A
#
# COMPACT_ATOMS: atom_id res chain seq x y z
N MET A 1 24.23 54.17 -9.88
CA MET A 1 23.39 55.09 -9.08
C MET A 1 21.93 54.71 -9.30
N SER A 2 21.21 54.48 -8.19
CA SER A 2 19.74 54.51 -8.02
C SER A 2 18.88 53.57 -8.90
N GLY A 3 18.03 52.68 -8.39
CA GLY A 3 17.60 52.37 -7.04
C GLY A 3 16.50 51.30 -7.14
N ALA A 4 16.74 50.14 -6.52
CA ALA A 4 15.74 49.09 -6.38
C ALA A 4 14.67 49.54 -5.37
N ARG A 5 13.41 49.61 -5.79
CA ARG A 5 12.28 49.88 -4.90
C ARG A 5 11.74 48.58 -4.33
N THR A 6 12.16 48.32 -3.10
CA THR A 6 11.53 47.42 -2.14
C THR A 6 10.09 47.87 -1.90
N LEU A 7 9.10 47.02 -2.18
CA LEU A 7 7.72 47.18 -1.71
C LEU A 7 7.44 46.11 -0.66
N THR A 8 7.75 46.48 0.58
CA THR A 8 7.34 45.83 1.81
C THR A 8 5.85 46.13 2.04
N THR A 9 5.01 45.11 2.12
CA THR A 9 3.80 45.15 2.98
C THR A 9 3.73 43.86 3.78
N ARG A 10 3.98 44.02 5.08
CA ARG A 10 3.90 43.00 6.14
C ARG A 10 2.45 42.63 6.42
N ALA A 11 2.16 41.35 6.40
CA ALA A 11 1.18 40.72 7.28
C ALA A 11 1.77 39.36 7.68
N ASP A 12 2.35 39.33 8.88
CA ASP A 12 2.87 38.20 9.67
C ASP A 12 3.67 37.10 8.96
N SER A 13 4.98 37.14 9.17
CA SER A 13 5.94 36.08 8.86
C SER A 13 5.52 34.75 9.52
N PRO A 14 5.64 33.60 8.83
CA PRO A 14 5.33 32.28 9.40
C PRO A 14 6.33 31.77 10.46
N ASP A 15 7.26 32.60 10.92
CA ASP A 15 8.36 32.22 11.83
C ASP A 15 7.95 32.13 13.31
N SER A 16 6.73 32.52 13.69
CA SER A 16 6.29 32.50 15.09
C SER A 16 5.68 31.18 15.56
N LEU A 17 5.92 30.08 14.83
CA LEU A 17 5.33 28.77 15.08
C LEU A 17 6.41 27.67 15.20
N LEU A 18 7.54 27.95 15.83
CA LEU A 18 8.49 26.90 16.19
C LEU A 18 8.13 26.31 17.55
N SER A 19 7.63 25.07 17.54
CA SER A 19 7.54 24.24 18.74
C SER A 19 8.93 23.70 19.12
N VAL A 20 9.11 23.37 20.39
CA VAL A 20 10.39 22.96 21.03
C VAL A 20 11.03 21.71 20.39
N ASP A 21 10.30 20.99 19.53
CA ASP A 21 10.75 19.75 18.87
C ASP A 21 11.21 19.92 17.41
N GLY A 22 11.32 21.16 16.90
CA GLY A 22 11.74 21.42 15.51
C GLY A 22 10.68 21.07 14.46
N SER A 23 9.48 20.62 14.86
CA SER A 23 8.31 20.49 13.99
C SER A 23 7.53 21.81 13.92
N SER A 24 7.29 22.32 12.71
CA SER A 24 6.27 23.36 12.50
C SER A 24 4.89 22.77 12.81
N PRO A 25 3.98 23.48 13.50
CA PRO A 25 2.67 22.96 13.84
C PRO A 25 1.88 22.69 12.57
N ASP A 26 1.11 21.60 12.62
CA ASP A 26 0.22 21.23 11.53
C ASP A 26 -0.82 22.33 11.29
N VAL A 27 -0.89 22.74 10.04
CA VAL A 27 -1.90 23.66 9.52
C VAL A 27 -2.96 22.90 8.75
N LEU A 28 -4.18 23.43 8.76
CA LEU A 28 -5.26 22.89 7.93
C LEU A 28 -5.08 23.38 6.50
N THR A 29 -5.08 22.44 5.56
CA THR A 29 -4.89 22.71 4.14
C THR A 29 -6.03 22.15 3.32
N LEU A 30 -6.29 22.76 2.16
CA LEU A 30 -7.08 22.16 1.10
C LEU A 30 -6.14 21.78 -0.05
N THR A 31 -6.14 20.49 -0.42
CA THR A 31 -5.32 19.94 -1.52
C THR A 31 -6.19 19.70 -2.74
N VAL A 32 -5.78 20.17 -3.92
CA VAL A 32 -6.51 19.94 -5.18
C VAL A 32 -6.37 18.47 -5.60
N LEU A 33 -7.48 17.74 -5.60
CA LEU A 33 -7.52 16.37 -6.14
C LEU A 33 -7.89 16.34 -7.62
N TRP A 34 -8.70 17.30 -8.06
CA TRP A 34 -9.13 17.41 -9.45
C TRP A 34 -9.57 18.85 -9.76
N SER A 35 -9.27 19.32 -10.96
CA SER A 35 -9.73 20.61 -11.49
C SER A 35 -10.09 20.47 -12.97
N ARG A 36 -11.23 21.03 -13.38
CA ARG A 36 -11.69 20.98 -14.78
C ARG A 36 -10.77 21.77 -15.70
N GLU A 37 -10.61 23.06 -15.37
CA GLU A 37 -9.92 24.07 -16.18
C GLU A 37 -8.41 24.12 -15.89
N GLU A 38 -7.99 23.75 -14.67
CA GLU A 38 -6.59 23.88 -14.22
C GLU A 38 -6.00 22.53 -13.77
N PRO A 39 -5.95 21.49 -14.63
CA PRO A 39 -5.53 20.14 -14.24
C PRO A 39 -4.08 20.05 -13.75
N ALA A 40 -3.21 20.99 -14.13
CA ALA A 40 -1.84 21.06 -13.64
C ALA A 40 -1.74 21.43 -12.15
N ARG A 41 -2.84 21.87 -11.53
CA ARG A 41 -2.91 22.16 -10.09
C ARG A 41 -3.17 20.93 -9.22
N VAL A 42 -3.44 19.74 -9.78
CA VAL A 42 -3.63 18.53 -8.97
C VAL A 42 -2.40 18.32 -8.07
N GLY A 43 -2.61 18.18 -6.76
CA GLY A 43 -1.58 18.11 -5.73
C GLY A 43 -1.20 19.46 -5.12
N ALA A 44 -1.60 20.59 -5.70
CA ALA A 44 -1.39 21.90 -5.11
C ALA A 44 -2.21 22.06 -3.83
N VAL A 45 -1.65 22.82 -2.88
CA VAL A 45 -2.23 23.01 -1.56
C VAL A 45 -2.48 24.49 -1.31
N THR A 46 -3.49 24.79 -0.51
CA THR A 46 -3.64 26.10 0.10
C THR A 46 -3.77 25.94 1.62
N CYS A 47 -3.00 26.73 2.36
CA CYS A 47 -3.06 26.77 3.82
C CYS A 47 -4.18 27.71 4.25
N VAL A 48 -4.97 27.31 5.26
CA VAL A 48 -5.97 28.19 5.89
C VAL A 48 -5.44 28.62 7.26
N PRO A 49 -4.87 29.84 7.39
CA PRO A 49 -4.31 30.30 8.66
C PRO A 49 -5.36 30.39 9.76
N ARG A 50 -4.94 30.09 11.00
CA ARG A 50 -5.75 30.31 12.20
C ARG A 50 -5.74 31.80 12.57
N GLY A 51 -6.86 32.30 13.08
CA GLY A 51 -6.95 33.62 13.70
C GLY A 51 -7.46 34.76 12.81
N GLY A 52 -7.79 35.87 13.48
CA GLY A 52 -8.39 37.06 12.90
C GLY A 52 -9.91 36.94 12.70
N GLY A 53 -10.66 37.96 13.12
CA GLY A 53 -12.13 37.91 13.17
C GLY A 53 -12.85 37.75 11.82
N ALA A 54 -12.17 37.92 10.68
CA ALA A 54 -12.72 37.80 9.33
C ALA A 54 -12.34 36.48 8.64
N PRO A 55 -13.23 35.87 7.83
CA PRO A 55 -12.95 34.61 7.15
C PRO A 55 -11.92 34.79 6.01
N TRP A 56 -11.22 33.70 5.69
CA TRP A 56 -10.41 33.58 4.47
C TRP A 56 -11.29 33.25 3.28
N VAL A 57 -10.98 33.83 2.13
CA VAL A 57 -11.75 33.66 0.89
C VAL A 57 -11.02 32.72 -0.06
N LEU A 58 -11.72 31.69 -0.50
CA LEU A 58 -11.34 30.86 -1.64
C LEU A 58 -12.20 31.25 -2.85
N GLY A 59 -11.55 31.55 -3.98
CA GLY A 59 -12.23 31.84 -5.24
C GLY A 59 -11.24 32.04 -6.37
N ARG A 60 -11.74 32.46 -7.53
CA ARG A 60 -10.89 32.84 -8.67
C ARG A 60 -10.35 34.27 -8.52
N ALA A 61 -9.29 34.57 -9.27
CA ALA A 61 -8.64 35.86 -9.33
C ALA A 61 -9.58 37.04 -9.69
N GLY A 62 -9.16 38.22 -9.23
CA GLY A 62 -9.86 39.49 -9.46
C GLY A 62 -11.03 39.76 -8.50
N GLY A 63 -11.02 39.14 -7.32
CA GLY A 63 -11.90 39.53 -6.21
C GLY A 63 -11.24 40.55 -5.30
N ASP A 64 -12.04 41.42 -4.70
CA ASP A 64 -11.55 42.44 -3.76
C ASP A 64 -11.33 41.85 -2.35
N GLY A 65 -10.35 42.38 -1.62
CA GLY A 65 -10.13 42.11 -0.20
C GLY A 65 -8.80 41.42 0.16
N PRO A 66 -8.22 41.68 1.35
CA PRO A 66 -6.86 41.27 1.70
C PRO A 66 -6.70 39.82 2.19
N ARG A 67 -7.79 39.06 2.40
CA ARG A 67 -7.75 37.69 2.98
C ARG A 67 -8.08 36.61 1.97
N ARG A 68 -7.33 36.57 0.87
CA ARG A 68 -7.54 35.59 -0.21
C ARG A 68 -6.52 34.47 -0.13
N LEU A 69 -6.99 33.25 -0.37
CA LEU A 69 -6.16 32.07 -0.38
C LEU A 69 -5.43 31.92 -1.72
N SER A 70 -4.11 31.80 -1.65
CA SER A 70 -3.26 31.42 -2.78
C SER A 70 -2.95 29.93 -2.75
N TRP A 71 -2.52 29.40 -3.88
CA TRP A 71 -2.17 27.99 -4.04
C TRP A 71 -0.69 27.84 -4.26
N VAL A 72 -0.11 26.83 -3.65
CA VAL A 72 1.30 26.49 -3.81
C VAL A 72 1.47 25.01 -4.12
N ARG A 73 2.56 24.67 -4.79
CA ARG A 73 3.09 23.30 -4.80
C ARG A 73 4.12 23.21 -3.70
N GLN A 74 3.69 22.62 -2.59
CA GLN A 74 4.54 22.45 -1.43
C GLN A 74 5.62 21.41 -1.72
N ARG A 75 6.89 21.76 -1.55
CA ARG A 75 8.03 20.85 -1.75
C ARG A 75 9.13 21.07 -0.69
N PRO A 76 9.96 20.04 -0.42
CA PRO A 76 11.14 20.25 0.39
C PRO A 76 12.05 21.33 -0.20
N GLY A 77 12.52 22.25 0.65
CA GLY A 77 13.39 23.35 0.24
C GLY A 77 12.67 24.62 -0.26
N GLY A 78 11.36 24.55 -0.52
CA GLY A 78 10.57 25.72 -0.88
C GLY A 78 9.29 25.39 -1.64
N ASP A 79 8.34 26.32 -1.56
CA ASP A 79 7.04 26.20 -2.21
C ASP A 79 7.06 26.95 -3.56
N GLU A 80 6.53 26.32 -4.61
CA GLU A 80 6.29 26.99 -5.89
C GLU A 80 4.91 27.66 -5.84
N ASP A 81 4.88 28.99 -5.87
CA ASP A 81 3.64 29.77 -5.87
C ASP A 81 2.89 29.64 -7.21
N LEU A 82 1.63 29.23 -7.14
CA LEU A 82 0.73 29.15 -8.29
C LEU A 82 -0.32 30.27 -8.29
N GLY A 83 -0.27 31.18 -7.32
CA GLY A 83 -1.21 32.28 -7.14
C GLY A 83 -2.65 31.80 -6.95
N GLU A 84 -3.60 32.69 -7.27
CA GLU A 84 -5.04 32.40 -7.19
C GLU A 84 -5.55 31.52 -8.36
N LEU A 85 -6.69 30.86 -8.17
CA LEU A 85 -7.39 30.13 -9.23
C LEU A 85 -7.76 31.07 -10.37
N GLN A 86 -7.69 30.60 -11.60
CA GLN A 86 -8.09 31.40 -12.78
C GLN A 86 -9.40 30.92 -13.39
N SER A 87 -9.90 29.74 -12.99
CA SER A 87 -11.11 29.15 -13.55
C SER A 87 -12.31 30.12 -13.50
N PRO A 88 -12.89 30.52 -14.65
CA PRO A 88 -14.02 31.45 -14.70
C PRO A 88 -15.31 30.82 -14.13
N ARG A 89 -15.33 29.49 -13.97
CA ARG A 89 -16.46 28.73 -13.44
C ARG A 89 -16.54 28.78 -11.91
N VAL A 90 -15.46 29.17 -11.24
CA VAL A 90 -15.43 29.41 -9.80
C VAL A 90 -15.74 30.89 -9.55
N SER A 91 -16.54 31.20 -8.53
CA SER A 91 -16.84 32.60 -8.18
C SER A 91 -15.58 33.31 -7.65
N ARG A 92 -15.49 34.64 -7.80
CA ARG A 92 -14.37 35.43 -7.23
C ARG A 92 -14.28 35.28 -5.72
N GLU A 93 -15.42 35.15 -5.09
CA GLU A 93 -15.60 34.72 -3.71
C GLU A 93 -16.53 33.51 -3.75
N HIS A 94 -16.01 32.31 -3.52
CA HIS A 94 -16.78 31.08 -3.62
C HIS A 94 -16.99 30.42 -2.26
N LEU A 95 -15.92 30.33 -1.46
CA LEU A 95 -15.98 29.84 -0.08
C LEU A 95 -15.41 30.89 0.88
N ARG A 96 -16.03 30.98 2.05
CA ARG A 96 -15.48 31.63 3.24
C ARG A 96 -15.08 30.54 4.23
N LEU A 97 -13.82 30.58 4.66
CA LEU A 97 -13.20 29.56 5.49
C LEU A 97 -12.66 30.16 6.78
N ARG A 98 -12.90 29.50 7.91
CA ARG A 98 -12.26 29.80 9.19
C ARG A 98 -11.68 28.52 9.75
N ALA A 99 -10.38 28.51 10.01
CA ALA A 99 -9.74 27.38 10.68
C ALA A 99 -9.99 27.45 12.19
N ASP A 100 -10.45 26.34 12.77
CA ASP A 100 -10.43 26.08 14.21
C ASP A 100 -9.33 25.05 14.55
N GLY A 101 -9.23 24.61 15.82
CA GLY A 101 -8.24 23.62 16.25
C GLY A 101 -8.40 22.26 15.54
N GLN A 102 -9.62 21.89 15.18
CA GLN A 102 -10.03 20.56 14.75
C GLN A 102 -10.41 20.47 13.26
N GLY A 103 -10.87 21.56 12.63
CA GLY A 103 -11.30 21.59 11.23
C GLY A 103 -11.56 23.00 10.69
N LEU A 104 -12.18 23.07 9.53
CA LEU A 104 -12.55 24.31 8.85
C LEU A 104 -14.05 24.54 8.96
N ALA A 105 -14.47 25.69 9.48
CA ALA A 105 -15.82 26.19 9.27
C ALA A 105 -15.90 26.76 7.84
N LEU A 106 -16.74 26.16 7.01
CA LEU A 106 -16.96 26.49 5.61
C LEU A 106 -18.33 27.12 5.43
N GLU A 107 -18.37 28.23 4.69
CA GLU A 107 -19.59 28.85 4.18
C GLU A 107 -19.47 29.02 2.66
N ALA A 108 -20.43 28.50 1.92
CA ALA A 108 -20.53 28.61 0.46
C ALA A 108 -21.30 29.89 0.10
N VAL A 109 -20.65 30.80 -0.61
CA VAL A 109 -21.21 32.11 -1.01
C VAL A 109 -21.24 32.31 -2.53
N GLY A 110 -20.62 31.40 -3.28
CA GLY A 110 -20.63 31.44 -4.74
C GLY A 110 -21.89 30.87 -5.37
N HIS A 111 -22.04 31.06 -6.68
CA HIS A 111 -23.24 30.66 -7.44
C HIS A 111 -23.33 29.15 -7.75
N ARG A 112 -22.23 28.41 -7.63
CA ARG A 112 -22.22 26.94 -7.83
C ARG A 112 -22.42 26.22 -6.51
N ALA A 113 -23.13 25.10 -6.57
CA ALA A 113 -23.36 24.27 -5.41
C ALA A 113 -22.06 23.68 -4.88
N VAL A 114 -21.92 23.71 -3.55
CA VAL A 114 -20.79 23.11 -2.82
C VAL A 114 -21.27 21.84 -2.15
N LYS A 115 -20.44 20.80 -2.19
CA LYS A 115 -20.69 19.54 -1.48
C LYS A 115 -19.54 19.22 -0.54
N VAL A 116 -19.87 18.70 0.63
CA VAL A 116 -18.91 18.09 1.57
C VAL A 116 -19.23 16.60 1.68
N ASN A 117 -18.27 15.74 1.38
CA ASN A 117 -18.45 14.28 1.33
C ASN A 117 -19.74 13.87 0.59
N THR A 118 -19.95 14.39 -0.63
CA THR A 118 -21.12 14.20 -1.49
C THR A 118 -22.41 14.94 -1.10
N ARG A 119 -22.52 15.48 0.12
CA ARG A 119 -23.73 16.19 0.59
C ARG A 119 -23.68 17.66 0.23
N ALA A 120 -24.71 18.19 -0.41
CA ALA A 120 -24.80 19.62 -0.73
C ALA A 120 -24.97 20.45 0.55
N VAL A 121 -24.21 21.54 0.67
CA VAL A 121 -24.18 22.38 1.87
C VAL A 121 -24.05 23.86 1.52
N SER A 122 -24.69 24.71 2.32
CA SER A 122 -24.42 26.17 2.36
C SER A 122 -23.43 26.52 3.47
N ARG A 123 -23.43 25.77 4.58
CA ARG A 123 -22.46 25.84 5.66
C ARG A 123 -22.14 24.44 6.18
N ALA A 124 -20.89 24.19 6.53
CA ALA A 124 -20.44 22.90 7.07
C ALA A 124 -19.18 23.06 7.93
N ARG A 125 -18.96 22.10 8.83
CA ARG A 125 -17.64 21.88 9.43
C ARG A 125 -16.93 20.79 8.63
N VAL A 126 -15.74 21.10 8.12
CA VAL A 126 -14.92 20.22 7.28
C VAL A 126 -13.73 19.75 8.11
N LEU A 127 -13.63 18.45 8.33
CA LEU A 127 -12.55 17.83 9.09
C LEU A 127 -11.45 17.31 8.16
N PRO A 128 -10.22 17.11 8.66
CA PRO A 128 -9.18 16.41 7.91
C PRO A 128 -9.68 15.05 7.41
N GLY A 129 -9.54 14.82 6.11
CA GLY A 129 -10.04 13.67 5.40
C GLY A 129 -11.36 13.88 4.67
N ASP A 130 -12.06 14.99 4.91
CA ASP A 130 -13.28 15.34 4.19
C ASP A 130 -12.96 15.89 2.80
N LEU A 131 -13.84 15.59 1.86
CA LEU A 131 -13.82 16.12 0.49
C LEU A 131 -14.72 17.34 0.36
N VAL A 132 -14.22 18.38 -0.29
CA VAL A 132 -15.00 19.57 -0.67
C VAL A 132 -15.06 19.65 -2.20
N GLU A 133 -16.26 19.61 -2.77
CA GLU A 133 -16.49 19.68 -4.21
C GLU A 133 -17.27 20.95 -4.57
N ILE A 134 -16.82 21.67 -5.59
CA ILE A 134 -17.54 22.78 -6.22
C ILE A 134 -18.09 22.27 -7.55
N ASP A 135 -19.36 21.86 -7.60
CA ASP A 135 -20.15 21.45 -8.79
C ASP A 135 -19.35 20.80 -9.95
N ARG A 136 -18.56 19.76 -9.67
CA ARG A 136 -17.69 19.08 -10.66
C ARG A 136 -16.69 19.99 -11.41
N GLU A 137 -16.35 21.12 -10.84
CA GLU A 137 -15.35 22.07 -11.34
C GLU A 137 -14.03 21.96 -10.56
N LEU A 138 -14.14 21.76 -9.25
CA LEU A 138 -13.00 21.61 -8.35
C LEU A 138 -13.33 20.56 -7.27
N LEU A 139 -12.39 19.65 -7.01
CA LEU A 139 -12.46 18.69 -5.90
C LEU A 139 -11.23 18.85 -5.02
N LEU A 140 -11.46 19.06 -3.74
CA LEU A 140 -10.46 19.35 -2.73
C LEU A 140 -10.51 18.32 -1.61
N LEU A 141 -9.35 18.02 -1.02
CA LEU A 141 -9.20 17.23 0.21
C LEU A 141 -8.77 18.15 1.35
N CYS A 142 -9.49 18.12 2.46
CA CYS A 142 -9.03 18.75 3.70
C CYS A 142 -7.97 17.86 4.34
N GLU A 143 -6.79 18.41 4.65
CA GLU A 143 -5.69 17.67 5.28
C GLU A 143 -5.07 18.48 6.42
N ARG A 144 -4.36 17.77 7.31
CA ARG A 144 -3.36 18.38 8.18
C ARG A 144 -2.00 18.21 7.52
N ARG A 145 -1.27 19.30 7.36
CA ARG A 145 0.08 19.28 6.78
C ARG A 145 0.99 20.15 7.64
N PRO A 146 2.28 19.80 7.77
CA PRO A 146 3.23 20.72 8.35
C PRO A 146 3.35 21.95 7.43
N ALA A 147 3.56 23.12 8.02
CA ALA A 147 3.72 24.36 7.27
C ALA A 147 4.88 24.28 6.25
N ARG A 148 5.94 23.54 6.59
CA ARG A 148 7.06 23.21 5.71
C ARG A 148 7.30 21.70 5.70
N LEU A 149 7.54 21.15 4.51
CA LEU A 149 7.91 19.74 4.39
C LEU A 149 9.32 19.49 4.93
N PRO A 150 9.60 18.29 5.45
CA PRO A 150 10.93 17.93 5.91
C PRO A 150 11.93 17.97 4.74
N PRO A 151 13.21 18.27 4.99
CA PRO A 151 14.22 18.37 3.95
C PRO A 151 14.40 17.03 3.22
N ALA A 152 14.33 17.09 1.88
CA ALA A 152 14.53 15.96 0.99
C ALA A 152 14.95 16.49 -0.41
N SER A 153 15.56 15.65 -1.24
CA SER A 153 15.90 16.04 -2.61
C SER A 153 14.68 15.92 -3.53
N ALA A 154 14.29 17.02 -4.18
CA ALA A 154 13.16 17.10 -5.10
C ALA A 154 13.60 17.10 -6.58
N ALA A 155 14.44 16.15 -6.97
CA ALA A 155 15.05 16.07 -8.31
C ALA A 155 14.13 15.59 -9.45
N HIS A 156 12.80 15.65 -9.28
CA HIS A 156 11.82 15.18 -10.27
C HIS A 156 10.69 16.20 -10.45
N PRO A 157 10.03 16.29 -11.62
CA PRO A 157 8.92 17.22 -11.83
C PRO A 157 7.74 16.98 -10.87
N PHE A 158 6.97 18.03 -10.57
CA PHE A 158 5.80 17.93 -9.67
C PHE A 158 4.80 16.86 -10.11
N GLY A 159 4.41 16.00 -9.18
CA GLY A 159 3.42 14.95 -9.37
C GLY A 159 3.82 13.86 -10.39
N SER A 160 5.10 13.80 -10.75
CA SER A 160 5.68 12.81 -11.65
C SER A 160 6.44 11.74 -10.85
N PRO A 161 6.70 10.54 -11.39
CA PRO A 161 7.56 9.57 -10.72
C PRO A 161 8.97 10.14 -10.54
N ASP A 162 9.60 9.81 -9.41
CA ASP A 162 11.05 9.97 -9.27
C ASP A 162 11.81 8.85 -10.01
N ALA A 163 13.14 8.86 -9.89
CA ALA A 163 14.00 7.87 -10.54
C ALA A 163 13.73 6.42 -10.10
N ASP A 164 13.03 6.21 -8.98
CA ASP A 164 12.66 4.89 -8.46
C ASP A 164 11.22 4.50 -8.81
N GLY A 165 10.49 5.37 -9.51
CA GLY A 165 9.08 5.16 -9.84
C GLY A 165 8.12 5.49 -8.70
N LEU A 166 8.58 6.12 -7.61
CA LEU A 166 7.68 6.56 -6.54
C LEU A 166 6.99 7.86 -6.97
N VAL A 167 5.66 7.87 -6.84
CA VAL A 167 4.78 9.00 -7.20
C VAL A 167 4.08 9.50 -5.94
N GLY A 168 4.00 10.82 -5.79
CA GLY A 168 3.26 11.48 -4.70
C GLY A 168 3.96 12.72 -4.16
N GLU A 169 3.16 13.65 -3.66
CA GLU A 169 3.53 14.97 -3.10
C GLU A 169 2.91 15.18 -1.69
N SER A 170 2.27 14.15 -1.14
CA SER A 170 1.82 14.13 0.24
C SER A 170 2.99 14.12 1.23
N VAL A 171 2.70 14.51 2.47
CA VAL A 171 3.67 14.47 3.58
C VAL A 171 4.24 13.06 3.73
N ALA A 172 3.38 12.04 3.70
CA ALA A 172 3.79 10.64 3.83
C ALA A 172 4.72 10.17 2.68
N ALA A 173 4.50 10.65 1.45
CA ALA A 173 5.39 10.33 0.33
C ALA A 173 6.77 10.99 0.48
N TRP A 174 6.81 12.25 0.95
CA TRP A 174 8.07 12.93 1.21
C TRP A 174 8.83 12.35 2.40
N ASP A 175 8.13 11.95 3.46
CA ASP A 175 8.72 11.25 4.60
C ASP A 175 9.31 9.90 4.19
N LEU A 176 8.64 9.15 3.31
CA LEU A 176 9.19 7.91 2.76
C LEU A 176 10.50 8.19 2.00
N ARG A 177 10.54 9.20 1.13
CA ARG A 177 11.77 9.56 0.39
C ARG A 177 12.91 9.98 1.31
N ARG A 178 12.61 10.71 2.39
CA ARG A 178 13.60 11.07 3.41
C ARG A 178 14.16 9.83 4.12
N GLN A 179 13.30 8.90 4.53
CA GLN A 179 13.73 7.63 5.15
C GLN A 179 14.57 6.80 4.18
N LEU A 180 14.20 6.73 2.91
CA LEU A 180 14.97 6.03 1.87
C LEU A 180 16.38 6.62 1.73
N ALA A 181 16.49 7.95 1.62
CA ALA A 181 17.79 8.61 1.50
C ALA A 181 18.69 8.35 2.72
N PHE A 182 18.12 8.44 3.92
CA PHE A 182 18.83 8.15 5.16
C PHE A 182 19.29 6.69 5.24
N CYS A 183 18.37 5.74 5.04
CA CYS A 183 18.70 4.31 5.11
C CYS A 183 19.67 3.90 4.00
N ALA A 184 19.53 4.46 2.79
CA ALA A 184 20.44 4.16 1.68
C ALA A 184 21.89 4.51 2.01
N ALA A 185 22.14 5.65 2.65
CA ALA A 185 23.47 6.09 3.07
C ALA A 185 24.12 5.19 4.14
N THR A 186 23.33 4.36 4.82
CA THR A 186 23.84 3.37 5.79
C THR A 186 24.12 2.03 5.11
N SER A 187 25.19 1.33 5.52
CA SER A 187 25.55 0.00 5.02
C SER A 187 24.74 -1.16 5.64
N GLY A 188 23.84 -0.85 6.59
CA GLY A 188 23.08 -1.86 7.33
C GLY A 188 21.93 -2.50 6.55
N HIS A 189 21.50 -3.68 7.03
CA HIS A 189 20.31 -4.36 6.54
C HIS A 189 19.04 -3.57 6.89
N VAL A 190 18.04 -3.60 6.01
CA VAL A 190 16.81 -2.81 6.13
C VAL A 190 15.58 -3.70 6.08
N LEU A 191 14.68 -3.53 7.04
CA LEU A 191 13.36 -4.16 7.04
C LEU A 191 12.33 -3.18 6.45
N VAL A 192 11.67 -3.57 5.38
CA VAL A 192 10.63 -2.80 4.70
C VAL A 192 9.27 -3.36 5.09
N ARG A 193 8.50 -2.57 5.81
CA ARG A 193 7.15 -2.94 6.26
C ARG A 193 6.10 -2.26 5.43
N GLY A 194 4.97 -2.91 5.25
CA GLY A 194 3.82 -2.30 4.60
C GLY A 194 2.83 -3.34 4.10
N GLU A 195 1.60 -2.89 3.91
CA GLU A 195 0.51 -3.73 3.43
C GLU A 195 0.78 -4.26 2.01
N SER A 196 0.01 -5.27 1.61
CA SER A 196 0.15 -5.88 0.28
C SER A 196 -0.19 -4.87 -0.81
N GLY A 197 0.62 -4.81 -1.87
CA GLY A 197 0.40 -3.89 -2.98
C GLY A 197 0.67 -2.40 -2.69
N ALA A 198 1.25 -2.05 -1.53
CA ALA A 198 1.63 -0.66 -1.20
C ALA A 198 2.86 -0.13 -1.96
N GLY A 199 3.66 -1.04 -2.56
CA GLY A 199 4.86 -0.69 -3.34
C GLY A 199 6.21 -1.00 -2.66
N LYS A 200 6.27 -2.02 -1.77
CA LYS A 200 7.51 -2.42 -1.07
C LYS A 200 8.68 -2.74 -2.02
N GLU A 201 8.39 -3.32 -3.17
CA GLU A 201 9.40 -3.64 -4.19
C GLU A 201 10.07 -2.39 -4.77
N LEU A 202 9.32 -1.30 -4.98
CA LEU A 202 9.89 -0.02 -5.42
C LEU A 202 10.84 0.55 -4.38
N VAL A 203 10.47 0.44 -3.10
CA VAL A 203 11.32 0.84 -1.97
C VAL A 203 12.62 0.03 -1.92
N ALA A 204 12.57 -1.28 -2.14
CA ALA A 204 13.77 -2.12 -2.18
C ALA A 204 14.70 -1.74 -3.34
N ARG A 205 14.14 -1.49 -4.54
CA ARG A 205 14.89 -1.01 -5.71
C ARG A 205 15.52 0.36 -5.43
N ALA A 206 14.79 1.27 -4.79
CA ALA A 206 15.30 2.59 -4.40
C ALA A 206 16.49 2.49 -3.43
N LEU A 207 16.37 1.69 -2.38
CA LEU A 207 17.45 1.47 -1.41
C LEU A 207 18.71 0.91 -2.05
N HIS A 208 18.57 -0.04 -2.98
CA HIS A 208 19.71 -0.58 -3.71
C HIS A 208 20.39 0.49 -4.59
N ARG A 209 19.62 1.19 -5.42
CA ARG A 209 20.13 2.23 -6.32
C ARG A 209 20.82 3.38 -5.57
N LEU A 210 20.21 3.83 -4.48
CA LEU A 210 20.73 4.93 -3.66
C LEU A 210 21.90 4.51 -2.75
N GLY A 211 21.95 3.24 -2.35
CA GLY A 211 22.91 2.74 -1.36
C GLY A 211 24.32 2.46 -1.90
N GLY A 212 24.55 2.68 -3.19
CA GLY A 212 25.90 2.61 -3.79
C GLY A 212 26.52 1.22 -3.85
N ALA A 213 25.78 0.15 -3.54
CA ALA A 213 26.26 -1.21 -3.73
C ALA A 213 26.40 -1.48 -5.24
N GLY A 214 27.63 -1.67 -5.71
CA GLY A 214 27.91 -1.85 -7.15
C GLY A 214 27.48 -3.20 -7.72
N GLY A 215 27.25 -4.22 -6.87
CA GLY A 215 26.79 -5.54 -7.29
C GLY A 215 25.33 -5.59 -7.72
N SER A 216 24.84 -6.79 -8.06
CA SER A 216 23.47 -7.00 -8.53
C SER A 216 22.43 -6.86 -7.41
N LEU A 217 21.20 -6.47 -7.78
CA LEU A 217 20.02 -6.65 -6.93
C LEU A 217 19.38 -8.01 -7.24
N VAL A 218 19.55 -8.96 -6.32
CA VAL A 218 18.91 -10.28 -6.40
C VAL A 218 17.60 -10.24 -5.63
N ALA A 219 16.48 -10.25 -6.35
CA ALA A 219 15.14 -10.27 -5.76
C ALA A 219 14.56 -11.69 -5.75
N ARG A 220 14.01 -12.11 -4.62
CA ARG A 220 13.24 -13.35 -4.46
C ARG A 220 12.02 -13.11 -3.56
N ASN A 221 10.93 -13.82 -3.82
CA ASN A 221 9.75 -13.81 -2.95
C ASN A 221 9.72 -15.10 -2.13
N ALA A 222 9.82 -14.97 -0.81
CA ALA A 222 9.87 -16.07 0.13
C ALA A 222 8.63 -16.98 0.07
N ALA A 223 7.45 -16.42 -0.20
CA ALA A 223 6.21 -17.16 -0.26
C ALA A 223 6.03 -17.97 -1.55
N THR A 224 6.85 -17.72 -2.57
CA THR A 224 6.78 -18.45 -3.85
C THR A 224 7.64 -19.71 -3.87
N PHE A 225 8.45 -19.93 -2.82
CA PHE A 225 9.31 -21.10 -2.75
C PHE A 225 8.51 -22.36 -2.38
N PRO A 226 8.70 -23.46 -3.12
CA PRO A 226 8.17 -24.76 -2.70
C PRO A 226 8.74 -25.18 -1.34
N GLU A 227 7.93 -25.79 -0.47
CA GLU A 227 8.28 -26.10 0.94
C GLU A 227 9.60 -26.88 1.12
N GLY A 228 10.05 -27.63 0.11
CA GLY A 228 11.31 -28.40 0.15
C GLY A 228 12.49 -27.81 -0.63
N LEU A 229 12.33 -26.67 -1.29
CA LEU A 229 13.36 -26.08 -2.18
C LEU A 229 13.90 -24.74 -1.70
N LEU A 230 13.38 -24.21 -0.60
CA LEU A 230 13.82 -22.92 -0.05
C LEU A 230 15.33 -22.88 0.20
N ASP A 231 15.90 -23.94 0.77
CA ASP A 231 17.36 -24.04 1.00
C ASP A 231 18.14 -24.02 -0.31
N ALA A 232 17.68 -24.73 -1.35
CA ALA A 232 18.35 -24.79 -2.64
C ALA A 232 18.30 -23.44 -3.37
N GLU A 233 17.19 -22.72 -3.26
CA GLU A 233 17.03 -21.40 -3.88
C GLU A 233 17.84 -20.32 -3.15
N LEU A 234 17.93 -20.36 -1.82
CA LEU A 234 18.68 -19.38 -1.04
C LEU A 234 20.19 -19.67 -1.03
N PHE A 235 20.59 -20.90 -0.69
CA PHE A 235 21.98 -21.29 -0.50
C PHE A 235 22.61 -21.94 -1.73
N GLY A 236 21.82 -22.39 -2.70
CA GLY A 236 22.33 -23.09 -3.88
C GLY A 236 22.61 -24.56 -3.62
N ASN A 237 23.03 -25.27 -4.68
CA ASN A 237 23.24 -26.70 -4.66
C ASN A 237 24.44 -27.12 -5.51
N LEU A 238 25.09 -28.21 -5.12
CA LEU A 238 26.07 -28.90 -5.94
C LEU A 238 25.37 -29.60 -7.12
N ARG A 239 26.09 -29.79 -8.23
CA ARG A 239 25.59 -30.55 -9.39
C ARG A 239 25.12 -31.94 -8.93
N GLY A 240 23.92 -32.33 -9.32
CA GLY A 240 23.32 -33.62 -8.99
C GLY A 240 22.76 -33.73 -7.57
N TYR A 241 22.68 -32.64 -6.81
CA TYR A 241 22.06 -32.60 -5.48
C TYR A 241 20.86 -31.64 -5.46
N PRO A 242 19.75 -31.96 -4.77
CA PRO A 242 19.47 -33.24 -4.10
C PRO A 242 19.15 -34.37 -5.09
N ASN A 243 18.80 -34.03 -6.34
CA ASN A 243 18.39 -34.99 -7.36
C ASN A 243 19.45 -35.16 -8.47
N PRO A 244 19.71 -36.40 -8.92
CA PRO A 244 20.58 -36.66 -10.08
C PRO A 244 20.14 -35.86 -11.32
N GLY A 245 21.10 -35.27 -12.03
CA GLY A 245 20.86 -34.46 -13.23
C GLY A 245 20.55 -32.98 -12.98
N MET A 246 20.35 -32.54 -11.74
CA MET A 246 20.17 -31.13 -11.43
C MET A 246 21.46 -30.32 -11.67
N PRO A 247 21.41 -29.17 -12.36
CA PRO A 247 22.58 -28.31 -12.54
C PRO A 247 23.02 -27.71 -11.20
N ALA A 248 24.31 -27.40 -11.07
CA ALA A 248 24.79 -26.63 -9.93
C ALA A 248 24.20 -25.21 -9.98
N ARG A 249 23.77 -24.69 -8.83
CA ARG A 249 23.30 -23.30 -8.72
C ARG A 249 24.05 -22.57 -7.61
N PRO A 250 24.36 -21.28 -7.82
CA PRO A 250 25.00 -20.45 -6.80
C PRO A 250 24.12 -20.14 -5.59
N GLY A 251 22.79 -20.12 -5.78
CA GLY A 251 21.82 -19.69 -4.79
C GLY A 251 21.72 -18.16 -4.72
N ALA A 252 20.60 -17.65 -4.20
CA ALA A 252 20.34 -16.21 -4.10
C ALA A 252 21.42 -15.47 -3.29
N ILE A 253 21.96 -16.10 -2.24
CA ILE A 253 23.06 -15.53 -1.44
C ILE A 253 24.33 -15.39 -2.27
N GLY A 254 24.69 -16.42 -3.03
CA GLY A 254 25.87 -16.41 -3.89
C GLY A 254 25.73 -15.44 -5.08
N GLU A 255 24.52 -15.31 -5.63
CA GLU A 255 24.22 -14.32 -6.68
C GLU A 255 24.30 -12.88 -6.18
N ALA A 256 24.02 -12.65 -4.89
CA ALA A 256 23.97 -11.33 -4.27
C ALA A 256 25.32 -10.87 -3.70
N ASP A 257 26.37 -11.69 -3.78
CA ASP A 257 27.70 -11.35 -3.26
C ASP A 257 28.23 -10.06 -3.90
N GLY A 258 28.70 -9.13 -3.07
CA GLY A 258 29.08 -7.77 -3.47
C GLY A 258 27.91 -6.84 -3.82
N GLY A 259 26.66 -7.31 -3.69
CA GLY A 259 25.44 -6.61 -4.09
C GLY A 259 24.38 -6.54 -2.99
N THR A 260 23.12 -6.75 -3.38
CA THR A 260 21.96 -6.67 -2.48
C THR A 260 21.02 -7.84 -2.70
N LEU A 261 20.67 -8.54 -1.61
CA LEU A 261 19.61 -9.54 -1.58
C LEU A 261 18.32 -8.90 -1.10
N PHE A 262 17.27 -8.93 -1.93
CA PHE A 262 15.92 -8.54 -1.55
C PHE A 262 15.04 -9.78 -1.38
N LEU A 263 14.49 -9.95 -0.18
CA LEU A 263 13.55 -11.02 0.15
C LEU A 263 12.17 -10.42 0.43
N ASP A 264 11.24 -10.54 -0.50
CA ASP A 264 9.84 -10.21 -0.26
C ASP A 264 9.17 -11.30 0.56
N GLU A 265 8.17 -10.92 1.36
CA GLU A 265 7.46 -11.79 2.30
C GLU A 265 8.39 -12.55 3.28
N ILE A 266 9.44 -11.88 3.78
CA ILE A 266 10.38 -12.45 4.77
C ILE A 266 9.72 -12.87 6.10
N GLY A 267 8.46 -12.49 6.33
CA GLY A 267 7.68 -13.01 7.46
C GLY A 267 7.19 -14.45 7.27
N GLU A 268 7.27 -14.99 6.05
CA GLU A 268 6.81 -16.34 5.68
C GLU A 268 7.90 -17.40 5.82
N ILE A 269 9.18 -17.01 5.91
CA ILE A 269 10.26 -17.98 6.11
C ILE A 269 10.19 -18.62 7.49
N SER A 270 10.47 -19.92 7.55
CA SER A 270 10.48 -20.68 8.80
C SER A 270 11.54 -20.18 9.78
N HIS A 271 11.32 -20.38 11.08
CA HIS A 271 12.29 -20.04 12.11
C HIS A 271 13.63 -20.79 11.99
N ALA A 272 13.64 -21.97 11.37
CA ALA A 272 14.87 -22.70 11.07
C ALA A 272 15.66 -21.97 9.97
N MET A 273 14.96 -21.54 8.91
CA MET A 273 15.57 -20.76 7.83
C MET A 273 16.11 -19.42 8.31
N GLN A 274 15.37 -18.73 9.20
CA GLN A 274 15.85 -17.50 9.82
C GLN A 274 17.17 -17.71 10.57
N ALA A 275 17.34 -18.84 11.26
CA ALA A 275 18.59 -19.17 11.94
C ALA A 275 19.74 -19.48 10.97
N HIS A 276 19.46 -20.10 9.81
CA HIS A 276 20.46 -20.30 8.77
C HIS A 276 20.90 -18.97 8.15
N LEU A 277 19.94 -18.11 7.79
CA LEU A 277 20.24 -16.77 7.29
C LEU A 277 21.01 -15.94 8.31
N LEU A 278 20.66 -16.02 9.60
CA LEU A 278 21.37 -15.30 10.66
C LEU A 278 22.88 -15.58 10.64
N ARG A 279 23.29 -16.85 10.53
CA ARG A 279 24.71 -17.24 10.44
C ARG A 279 25.42 -16.59 9.25
N VAL A 280 24.74 -16.52 8.11
CA VAL A 280 25.29 -15.84 6.92
C VAL A 280 25.39 -14.34 7.16
N LEU A 281 24.41 -13.74 7.82
CA LEU A 281 24.42 -12.30 8.10
C LEU A 281 25.50 -11.88 9.10
N ASP A 282 25.94 -12.76 10.01
CA ASP A 282 26.92 -12.39 11.02
C ASP A 282 28.33 -12.94 10.85
N GLN A 283 28.49 -14.04 10.10
CA GLN A 283 29.81 -14.56 9.73
C GLN A 283 30.15 -14.35 8.24
N GLY A 284 29.16 -14.10 7.38
CA GLY A 284 29.31 -14.10 5.93
C GLY A 284 29.47 -15.50 5.33
N GLU A 285 29.50 -16.54 6.16
CA GLU A 285 29.78 -17.91 5.73
C GLU A 285 28.50 -18.71 5.48
N TYR A 286 28.47 -19.47 4.40
CA TYR A 286 27.37 -20.37 4.06
C TYR A 286 27.88 -21.61 3.31
N GLN A 287 27.05 -22.65 3.20
CA GLN A 287 27.35 -23.87 2.46
C GLN A 287 26.25 -24.15 1.46
N ARG A 288 26.63 -24.59 0.25
CA ARG A 288 25.65 -25.09 -0.72
C ARG A 288 25.19 -26.48 -0.30
N LEU A 289 23.97 -26.82 -0.67
CA LEU A 289 23.45 -28.15 -0.46
C LEU A 289 24.31 -29.21 -1.18
N GLY A 290 24.73 -30.24 -0.43
CA GLY A 290 25.61 -31.30 -0.92
C GLY A 290 27.08 -30.92 -1.05
N GLU A 291 27.49 -29.71 -0.61
CA GLU A 291 28.88 -29.23 -0.64
C GLU A 291 29.43 -29.13 0.80
N ALA A 292 30.56 -29.77 1.10
CA ALA A 292 31.21 -29.66 2.43
C ALA A 292 32.03 -28.36 2.60
N ARG A 293 32.32 -27.67 1.49
CA ARG A 293 33.16 -26.48 1.47
C ARG A 293 32.32 -25.25 1.87
N ALA A 294 32.77 -24.55 2.91
CA ALA A 294 32.24 -23.23 3.26
C ALA A 294 32.58 -22.20 2.18
N ARG A 295 31.63 -21.30 1.93
CA ARG A 295 31.72 -20.16 1.02
C ARG A 295 31.47 -18.89 1.81
N VAL A 296 32.02 -17.78 1.33
CA VAL A 296 31.80 -16.45 1.92
C VAL A 296 30.99 -15.62 0.93
N ALA A 297 29.99 -14.90 1.41
CA ALA A 297 29.28 -13.86 0.66
C ALA A 297 29.10 -12.63 1.54
N ARG A 298 29.26 -11.45 0.96
CA ARG A 298 29.03 -10.16 1.61
C ARG A 298 28.00 -9.38 0.80
N PHE A 299 26.82 -9.21 1.37
CA PHE A 299 25.70 -8.55 0.69
C PHE A 299 24.89 -7.72 1.68
N ARG A 300 24.20 -6.71 1.15
CA ARG A 300 23.16 -6.00 1.90
C ARG A 300 21.86 -6.79 1.83
N LEU A 301 21.16 -6.95 2.94
CA LEU A 301 19.84 -7.62 2.99
C LEU A 301 18.75 -6.55 3.11
N ILE A 302 17.77 -6.63 2.22
CA ILE A 302 16.52 -5.90 2.33
C ILE A 302 15.41 -6.95 2.48
N GLY A 303 14.78 -7.00 3.66
CA GLY A 303 13.63 -7.88 3.90
C GLY A 303 12.33 -7.10 3.77
N ALA A 304 11.30 -7.63 3.13
CA ALA A 304 9.97 -7.01 3.10
C ALA A 304 8.90 -7.90 3.74
N THR A 305 7.98 -7.30 4.50
CA THR A 305 6.86 -8.05 5.11
C THR A 305 5.66 -7.15 5.40
N ASN A 306 4.47 -7.72 5.38
CA ASN A 306 3.24 -7.12 5.92
C ASN A 306 2.94 -7.56 7.36
N ARG A 307 3.68 -8.56 7.89
CA ARG A 307 3.51 -9.07 9.25
C ARG A 307 4.09 -8.10 10.30
N PRO A 308 3.64 -8.21 11.57
CA PRO A 308 4.32 -7.57 12.70
C PRO A 308 5.80 -8.01 12.78
N PRO A 309 6.74 -7.13 13.19
CA PRO A 309 8.16 -7.50 13.30
C PRO A 309 8.37 -8.64 14.29
N GLU A 310 7.50 -8.75 15.30
CA GLU A 310 7.51 -9.79 16.32
C GLU A 310 7.26 -11.19 15.76
N SER A 311 6.81 -11.33 14.49
CA SER A 311 6.73 -12.62 13.83
C SER A 311 8.10 -13.19 13.43
N LEU A 312 9.13 -12.36 13.40
CA LEU A 312 10.51 -12.78 13.14
C LEU A 312 11.19 -13.13 14.47
N LYS A 313 12.15 -14.07 14.45
CA LYS A 313 12.98 -14.32 15.63
C LYS A 313 13.71 -13.04 16.06
N HIS A 314 13.83 -12.84 17.37
CA HIS A 314 14.41 -11.62 17.93
C HIS A 314 15.85 -11.36 17.47
N ASP A 315 16.69 -12.40 17.44
CA ASP A 315 18.07 -12.35 16.96
C ASP A 315 18.18 -12.00 15.47
N PHE A 316 17.29 -12.55 14.65
CA PHE A 316 17.19 -12.23 13.23
C PHE A 316 16.69 -10.81 12.99
N LEU A 317 15.65 -10.38 13.73
CA LEU A 317 15.12 -9.03 13.67
C LEU A 317 16.19 -7.99 14.05
N ALA A 318 17.02 -8.28 15.07
CA ALA A 318 18.09 -7.40 15.52
C ALA A 318 19.18 -7.13 14.45
N ARG A 319 19.25 -7.94 13.38
CA ARG A 319 20.15 -7.69 12.24
C ARG A 319 19.68 -6.57 11.34
N PHE A 320 18.40 -6.21 11.36
CA PHE A 320 17.89 -5.09 10.61
C PHE A 320 18.13 -3.79 11.38
N SER A 321 19.16 -3.06 10.97
CA SER A 321 19.54 -1.78 11.57
C SER A 321 18.46 -0.71 11.48
N GLN A 322 17.58 -0.79 10.48
CA GLN A 322 16.55 0.19 10.20
C GLN A 322 15.26 -0.48 9.72
N THR A 323 14.13 0.11 10.07
CA THR A 323 12.81 -0.29 9.58
C THR A 323 12.14 0.87 8.87
N ILE A 324 11.70 0.66 7.62
CA ILE A 324 10.93 1.63 6.83
C ILE A 324 9.49 1.17 6.74
N LEU A 325 8.53 2.05 7.04
CA LEU A 325 7.11 1.78 6.83
C LEU A 325 6.65 2.43 5.52
N VAL A 326 6.21 1.59 4.57
CA VAL A 326 5.65 2.03 3.30
C VAL A 326 4.18 2.40 3.50
N PRO A 327 3.78 3.68 3.33
CA PRO A 327 2.40 4.11 3.54
C PRO A 327 1.47 3.55 2.46
N GLY A 328 0.36 2.96 2.91
CA GLY A 328 -0.77 2.59 2.06
C GLY A 328 -1.49 3.83 1.50
N LEU A 329 -2.34 3.64 0.48
CA LEU A 329 -3.09 4.73 -0.15
C LEU A 329 -4.01 5.48 0.82
N ASN A 330 -4.52 4.79 1.84
CA ASN A 330 -5.36 5.39 2.89
C ASN A 330 -4.64 6.51 3.66
N LEU A 331 -3.31 6.43 3.80
CA LEU A 331 -2.47 7.42 4.48
C LEU A 331 -1.97 8.54 3.56
N ARG A 332 -2.17 8.40 2.24
CA ARG A 332 -1.72 9.37 1.22
C ARG A 332 -2.79 9.62 0.15
N ARG A 333 -4.01 9.85 0.62
CA ARG A 333 -5.19 10.04 -0.25
C ARG A 333 -5.01 11.16 -1.29
N ALA A 334 -4.30 12.23 -0.94
CA ALA A 334 -3.93 13.30 -1.86
C ALA A 334 -3.12 12.85 -3.09
N ASP A 335 -2.37 11.75 -2.99
CA ASP A 335 -1.52 11.25 -4.07
C ASP A 335 -2.28 10.37 -5.06
N ILE A 336 -3.47 9.86 -4.70
CA ILE A 336 -4.24 8.92 -5.53
C ILE A 336 -4.47 9.45 -6.96
N PRO A 337 -4.86 10.72 -7.20
CA PRO A 337 -5.02 11.24 -8.56
C PRO A 337 -3.72 11.26 -9.38
N LEU A 338 -2.59 11.57 -8.73
CA LEU A 338 -1.26 11.59 -9.35
C LEU A 338 -0.79 10.18 -9.71
N ILE A 339 -0.95 9.24 -8.78
CA ILE A 339 -0.64 7.81 -8.99
C ILE A 339 -1.52 7.24 -10.10
N ALA A 340 -2.82 7.54 -10.09
CA ALA A 340 -3.75 7.07 -11.12
C ALA A 340 -3.36 7.59 -12.51
N ARG A 341 -3.02 8.87 -12.63
CA ARG A 341 -2.51 9.45 -13.89
C ARG A 341 -1.23 8.73 -14.36
N HIS A 342 -0.29 8.48 -13.45
CA HIS A 342 0.94 7.76 -13.77
C HIS A 342 0.66 6.33 -14.27
N LEU A 343 -0.23 5.59 -13.61
CA LEU A 343 -0.62 4.25 -14.02
C LEU A 343 -1.28 4.24 -15.42
N LEU A 344 -2.15 5.21 -15.72
CA LEU A 344 -2.75 5.34 -17.06
C LEU A 344 -1.69 5.58 -18.13
N VAL A 345 -0.70 6.44 -17.88
CA VAL A 345 0.43 6.65 -18.80
C VAL A 345 1.21 5.35 -19.01
N ARG A 346 1.51 4.63 -17.93
CA ARG A 346 2.23 3.35 -17.99
C ARG A 346 1.46 2.31 -18.81
N PHE A 347 0.15 2.21 -18.66
CA PHE A 347 -0.69 1.31 -19.46
C PHE A 347 -0.60 1.63 -20.96
N GLY A 348 -0.63 2.92 -21.32
CA GLY A 348 -0.46 3.34 -22.71
C GLY A 348 0.90 2.99 -23.30
N GLN A 349 1.97 3.07 -22.49
CA GLN A 349 3.33 2.68 -22.90
C GLN A 349 3.45 1.16 -23.09
N GLN A 350 2.76 0.37 -22.27
CA GLN A 350 2.81 -1.09 -22.29
C GLN A 350 1.87 -1.71 -23.34
N THR A 351 0.88 -0.97 -23.82
CA THR A 351 -0.11 -1.45 -24.80
C THR A 351 -0.18 -0.47 -25.98
N PRO A 352 0.65 -0.67 -27.02
CA PRO A 352 0.62 0.15 -28.23
C PRO A 352 -0.79 0.22 -28.82
N GLY A 353 -1.24 1.42 -29.18
CA GLY A 353 -2.60 1.64 -29.73
C GLY A 353 -3.71 1.71 -28.69
N LEU A 354 -3.41 1.60 -27.38
CA LEU A 354 -4.44 1.74 -26.33
C LEU A 354 -5.08 3.14 -26.32
N PHE A 355 -4.30 4.17 -26.66
CA PHE A 355 -4.75 5.56 -26.78
C PHE A 355 -4.33 6.15 -28.13
N GLU A 356 -5.22 6.92 -28.75
CA GLU A 356 -4.89 7.79 -29.89
C GLU A 356 -4.26 9.10 -29.37
N GLY A 357 -3.14 8.99 -28.65
CA GLY A 357 -2.42 10.12 -28.05
C GLY A 357 -2.31 10.03 -26.53
N ALA A 358 -2.82 11.03 -25.82
CA ALA A 358 -2.72 11.11 -24.35
C ALA A 358 -3.78 10.22 -23.66
N PRO A 359 -3.49 9.68 -22.46
CA PRO A 359 -4.48 8.94 -21.68
C PRO A 359 -5.71 9.81 -21.34
N PRO A 360 -6.91 9.20 -21.18
CA PRO A 360 -8.12 9.93 -20.83
C PRO A 360 -7.98 10.60 -19.47
N ARG A 361 -8.63 11.76 -19.30
CA ARG A 361 -8.66 12.45 -18.00
C ARG A 361 -9.60 11.71 -17.05
N LEU A 362 -9.27 11.63 -15.76
CA LEU A 362 -10.20 11.09 -14.78
C LEU A 362 -11.44 11.99 -14.67
N HIS A 363 -12.63 11.40 -14.64
CA HIS A 363 -13.87 12.11 -14.31
C HIS A 363 -13.87 12.48 -12.80
N PRO A 364 -14.39 13.65 -12.37
CA PRO A 364 -14.33 14.08 -10.97
C PRO A 364 -15.04 13.11 -10.03
N ARG A 365 -16.12 12.46 -10.48
CA ARG A 365 -16.80 11.42 -9.68
C ARG A 365 -15.92 10.20 -9.48
N LEU A 366 -15.15 9.79 -10.50
CA LEU A 366 -14.19 8.70 -10.36
C LEU A 366 -13.11 9.08 -9.34
N VAL A 367 -12.55 10.28 -9.40
CA VAL A 367 -11.56 10.75 -8.41
C VAL A 367 -12.13 10.73 -6.99
N GLN A 368 -13.34 11.27 -6.80
CA GLN A 368 -14.02 11.25 -5.51
C GLN A 368 -14.19 9.82 -4.98
N ARG A 369 -14.60 8.87 -5.83
CA ARG A 369 -14.73 7.46 -5.46
C ARG A 369 -13.38 6.84 -5.09
N LEU A 370 -12.35 7.02 -5.91
CA LEU A 370 -11.01 6.46 -5.65
C LEU A 370 -10.42 6.97 -4.32
N VAL A 371 -10.68 8.23 -3.98
CA VAL A 371 -10.17 8.84 -2.75
C VAL A 371 -10.93 8.39 -1.49
N LEU A 372 -12.22 8.09 -1.62
CA LEU A 372 -13.05 7.55 -0.53
C LEU A 372 -12.99 6.03 -0.41
N HIS A 373 -12.42 5.33 -1.40
CA HIS A 373 -12.37 3.88 -1.44
C HIS A 373 -11.47 3.32 -0.33
N PRO A 374 -11.93 2.33 0.47
CA PRO A 374 -11.08 1.65 1.43
C PRO A 374 -10.13 0.69 0.71
N TRP A 375 -8.88 1.10 0.56
CA TRP A 375 -7.87 0.33 -0.16
C TRP A 375 -7.39 -0.87 0.67
N GLY A 376 -7.60 -2.09 0.16
CA GLY A 376 -7.13 -3.33 0.78
C GLY A 376 -5.81 -3.83 0.18
N THR A 377 -5.63 -3.73 -1.13
CA THR A 377 -4.34 -4.04 -1.80
C THR A 377 -3.70 -2.83 -2.50
N HIS A 378 -4.09 -1.63 -2.07
CA HIS A 378 -3.44 -0.35 -2.40
C HIS A 378 -3.23 -0.12 -3.91
N VAL A 379 -2.00 0.10 -4.34
CA VAL A 379 -1.67 0.48 -5.72
C VAL A 379 -2.01 -0.65 -6.70
N ARG A 380 -1.92 -1.91 -6.26
CA ARG A 380 -2.32 -3.07 -7.07
C ARG A 380 -3.82 -3.03 -7.37
N GLU A 381 -4.63 -2.79 -6.36
CA GLU A 381 -6.08 -2.63 -6.49
C GLU A 381 -6.44 -1.44 -7.37
N LEU A 382 -5.78 -0.30 -7.15
CA LEU A 382 -5.98 0.92 -7.93
C LEU A 382 -5.72 0.66 -9.42
N GLY A 383 -4.63 -0.04 -9.74
CA GLY A 383 -4.32 -0.46 -11.10
C GLY A 383 -5.41 -1.32 -11.73
N GLN A 384 -5.94 -2.31 -10.99
CA GLN A 384 -7.03 -3.17 -11.46
C GLN A 384 -8.32 -2.38 -11.72
N LEU A 385 -8.71 -1.48 -10.82
CA LEU A 385 -9.90 -0.65 -10.98
C LEU A 385 -9.77 0.30 -12.18
N LEU A 386 -8.60 0.94 -12.36
CA LEU A 386 -8.34 1.79 -13.52
C LEU A 386 -8.34 1.00 -14.82
N TRP A 387 -7.78 -0.20 -14.83
CA TRP A 387 -7.80 -1.08 -16.00
C TRP A 387 -9.22 -1.48 -16.39
N ARG A 388 -10.07 -1.83 -15.42
CA ARG A 388 -11.50 -2.11 -15.67
C ARG A 388 -12.23 -0.88 -16.21
N ALA A 389 -11.98 0.30 -15.64
CA ALA A 389 -12.56 1.54 -16.16
C ALA A 389 -12.12 1.80 -17.61
N LEU A 390 -10.85 1.55 -17.93
CA LEU A 390 -10.30 1.68 -19.28
C LEU A 390 -10.98 0.72 -20.26
N GLN A 391 -11.17 -0.55 -19.89
CA GLN A 391 -11.90 -1.50 -20.73
C GLN A 391 -13.31 -1.01 -21.06
N GLN A 392 -14.07 -0.55 -20.07
CA GLN A 392 -15.41 -0.01 -20.28
C GLN A 392 -15.41 1.27 -21.13
N TRP A 393 -14.37 2.09 -21.00
CA TRP A 393 -14.18 3.31 -21.78
C TRP A 393 -13.87 2.97 -23.26
N THR A 394 -12.94 2.05 -23.52
CA THR A 394 -12.57 1.62 -24.88
C THR A 394 -13.75 0.97 -25.60
N LEU A 395 -14.50 0.08 -24.94
CA LEU A 395 -15.66 -0.60 -25.52
C LEU A 395 -16.80 0.36 -25.93
N LYS A 396 -16.85 1.56 -25.34
CA LYS A 396 -17.83 2.60 -25.68
C LYS A 396 -17.35 3.56 -26.79
N GLY A 397 -16.22 3.25 -27.43
CA GLY A 397 -15.61 4.11 -28.44
C GLY A 397 -14.76 5.24 -27.84
N GLY A 398 -14.37 5.15 -26.57
CA GLY A 398 -13.52 6.12 -25.91
C GLY A 398 -14.25 7.39 -25.43
N GLY A 399 -13.50 8.49 -25.32
CA GLY A 399 -13.99 9.80 -24.89
C GLY A 399 -13.02 10.58 -24.01
N LYS A 400 -13.33 11.84 -23.71
CA LYS A 400 -12.42 12.73 -22.96
C LYS A 400 -12.17 12.28 -21.51
N TYR A 401 -13.17 11.68 -20.87
CA TYR A 401 -13.13 11.34 -19.46
C TYR A 401 -13.26 9.82 -19.22
N LEU A 402 -12.41 9.32 -18.33
CA LEU A 402 -12.48 7.99 -17.76
C LEU A 402 -13.41 8.02 -16.53
N ASP A 403 -14.40 7.15 -16.51
CA ASP A 403 -15.31 6.96 -15.37
C ASP A 403 -15.56 5.46 -15.17
N LEU A 404 -16.02 5.08 -13.99
CA LEU A 404 -16.46 3.72 -13.68
C LEU A 404 -17.95 3.80 -13.36
N LYS A 405 -18.83 3.22 -14.19
CA LYS A 405 -20.29 3.37 -13.98
C LYS A 405 -20.76 2.62 -12.73
N GLU A 406 -20.21 1.44 -12.51
CA GLU A 406 -20.52 0.59 -11.36
C GLU A 406 -19.66 1.01 -10.16
N GLU A 407 -20.23 0.93 -8.95
CA GLU A 407 -19.40 1.07 -7.76
C GLU A 407 -18.39 -0.07 -7.75
N PRO A 408 -17.11 0.21 -7.42
CA PRO A 408 -16.21 -0.88 -7.09
C PRO A 408 -16.89 -1.64 -5.96
N ALA A 409 -17.21 -2.92 -6.15
CA ALA A 409 -17.58 -3.76 -5.04
C ALA A 409 -16.52 -3.52 -3.98
N SER A 410 -16.92 -2.95 -2.83
CA SER A 410 -16.03 -2.84 -1.69
C SER A 410 -15.41 -4.22 -1.54
N PRO A 411 -14.09 -4.36 -1.34
CA PRO A 411 -13.58 -5.63 -0.90
C PRO A 411 -14.26 -5.87 0.45
N ALA A 412 -15.41 -6.57 0.44
CA ALA A 412 -15.67 -7.59 1.43
C ALA A 412 -14.33 -8.30 1.50
N ALA A 413 -13.63 -8.09 2.62
CA ALA A 413 -12.34 -8.69 2.90
C ALA A 413 -12.36 -10.05 2.23
N ALA A 414 -11.46 -10.30 1.27
CA ALA A 414 -11.33 -11.62 0.65
C ALA A 414 -11.53 -12.60 1.78
N PRO A 415 -12.58 -13.46 1.76
CA PRO A 415 -13.07 -14.10 2.96
C PRO A 415 -11.84 -14.66 3.65
N GLN A 416 -11.51 -14.10 4.82
CA GLN A 416 -10.56 -14.79 5.69
C GLN A 416 -11.07 -16.22 5.68
N PRO A 417 -10.24 -17.23 5.34
CA PRO A 417 -10.70 -18.60 5.45
C PRO A 417 -11.34 -18.67 6.81
N ALA A 418 -12.66 -18.93 6.81
CA ALA A 418 -13.44 -18.91 8.04
C ALA A 418 -12.60 -19.69 9.06
N PRO A 419 -12.43 -19.19 10.30
CA PRO A 419 -11.73 -19.96 11.31
C PRO A 419 -12.26 -21.38 11.18
N PRO A 420 -11.39 -22.39 10.95
CA PRO A 420 -11.83 -23.72 10.57
C PRO A 420 -12.95 -24.08 11.54
N PRO A 421 -14.13 -24.52 11.02
CA PRO A 421 -15.30 -24.73 11.87
C PRO A 421 -14.80 -25.44 13.10
N ALA A 422 -15.07 -24.85 14.27
CA ALA A 422 -14.50 -25.30 15.54
C ALA A 422 -14.58 -26.83 15.52
N ARG A 423 -13.41 -27.49 15.54
CA ARG A 423 -13.35 -28.94 15.46
C ARG A 423 -14.32 -29.44 16.54
N PRO A 424 -15.36 -30.22 16.17
CA PRO A 424 -16.32 -30.70 17.16
C PRO A 424 -15.52 -31.35 18.30
N ASP A 425 -15.93 -31.09 19.54
CA ASP A 425 -15.32 -31.74 20.69
C ASP A 425 -15.32 -33.25 20.41
N PRO A 426 -14.17 -33.93 20.41
CA PRO A 426 -14.10 -35.37 20.17
C PRO A 426 -15.01 -36.17 21.11
N ALA A 427 -15.39 -35.60 22.26
CA ALA A 427 -16.34 -36.18 23.19
C ALA A 427 -17.82 -36.14 22.72
N ALA A 428 -18.15 -35.35 21.70
CA ALA A 428 -19.50 -35.21 21.16
C ALA A 428 -19.79 -36.18 20.00
N VAL A 429 -18.76 -36.85 19.44
CA VAL A 429 -18.93 -37.82 18.36
C VAL A 429 -19.58 -39.10 18.91
N THR A 430 -20.76 -39.42 18.39
CA THR A 430 -21.58 -40.55 18.82
C THR A 430 -21.26 -41.83 18.05
N ARG A 431 -21.70 -42.97 18.61
CA ARG A 431 -21.57 -44.29 17.97
C ARG A 431 -22.22 -44.33 16.59
N GLU A 432 -23.38 -43.71 16.44
CA GLU A 432 -24.16 -43.70 15.20
C GLU A 432 -23.47 -42.90 14.08
N GLU A 433 -22.82 -41.79 14.43
CA GLU A 433 -22.06 -40.96 13.48
C GLU A 433 -20.83 -41.69 12.92
N ILE A 434 -20.14 -42.47 13.77
CA ILE A 434 -19.00 -43.29 13.34
C ILE A 434 -19.47 -44.38 12.37
N LEU A 435 -20.56 -45.10 12.70
CA LEU A 435 -21.11 -46.14 11.82
C LEU A 435 -21.70 -45.56 10.52
N ALA A 436 -22.28 -44.36 10.56
CA ALA A 436 -22.72 -43.64 9.36
C ALA A 436 -21.53 -43.22 8.46
N ALA A 437 -20.41 -42.80 9.05
CA ALA A 437 -19.19 -42.50 8.31
C ALA A 437 -18.60 -43.76 7.65
N TYR A 438 -18.61 -44.90 8.35
CA TYR A 438 -18.17 -46.18 7.78
C TYR A 438 -19.03 -46.62 6.58
N ARG A 439 -20.34 -46.47 6.68
CA ARG A 439 -21.28 -46.67 5.57
C ARG A 439 -20.94 -45.80 4.37
N ARG A 440 -20.75 -44.50 4.62
CA ARG A 440 -20.49 -43.50 3.57
C ARG A 440 -19.22 -43.77 2.76
N PHE A 441 -18.18 -44.28 3.40
CA PHE A 441 -16.88 -44.51 2.75
C PHE A 441 -16.59 -45.99 2.47
N GLY A 442 -17.61 -46.87 2.50
CA GLY A 442 -17.45 -48.28 2.15
C GLY A 442 -16.37 -48.99 2.97
N GLY A 443 -16.22 -48.64 4.26
CA GLY A 443 -15.25 -49.28 5.15
C GLY A 443 -13.83 -48.70 5.11
N VAL A 444 -13.55 -47.69 4.27
CA VAL A 444 -12.22 -47.08 4.15
C VAL A 444 -11.88 -46.23 5.40
N GLN A 445 -11.24 -46.86 6.38
CA GLN A 445 -10.86 -46.24 7.67
C GLN A 445 -10.06 -44.94 7.53
N ALA A 446 -9.23 -44.80 6.48
CA ALA A 446 -8.37 -43.62 6.30
C ALA A 446 -9.16 -42.31 6.06
N ARG A 447 -10.43 -42.40 5.63
CA ARG A 447 -11.27 -41.23 5.30
C ARG A 447 -12.22 -40.81 6.43
N VAL A 448 -12.43 -41.69 7.40
CA VAL A 448 -13.38 -41.48 8.51
C VAL A 448 -12.93 -40.36 9.48
N PRO A 449 -11.64 -40.25 9.90
CA PRO A 449 -11.21 -39.20 10.81
C PRO A 449 -11.44 -37.80 10.26
N ALA A 450 -11.08 -37.58 8.99
CA ALA A 450 -11.26 -36.30 8.32
C ALA A 450 -12.74 -35.90 8.20
N HIS A 451 -13.62 -36.87 7.96
CA HIS A 451 -15.07 -36.62 7.86
C HIS A 451 -15.70 -36.26 9.21
N LEU A 452 -15.23 -36.89 10.28
CA LEU A 452 -15.73 -36.66 11.65
C LEU A 452 -15.03 -35.50 12.38
N GLY A 453 -14.15 -34.76 11.70
CA GLY A 453 -13.40 -33.65 12.31
C GLY A 453 -12.34 -34.09 13.33
N LEU A 454 -11.96 -35.37 13.31
CA LEU A 454 -10.93 -35.95 14.18
C LEU A 454 -9.52 -35.64 13.64
N ARG A 455 -8.55 -35.51 14.56
CA ARG A 455 -7.16 -35.16 14.22
C ARG A 455 -6.45 -36.25 13.42
N ASP A 456 -6.70 -37.52 13.76
CA ASP A 456 -6.02 -38.66 13.17
C ASP A 456 -6.78 -39.98 13.44
N ARG A 457 -6.25 -41.08 12.90
CA ARG A 457 -6.77 -42.43 13.10
C ARG A 457 -6.70 -42.94 14.55
N PHE A 458 -5.79 -42.41 15.37
CA PHE A 458 -5.63 -42.86 16.76
C PHE A 458 -6.73 -42.29 17.66
N GLN A 459 -7.18 -41.07 17.37
CA GLN A 459 -8.34 -40.48 18.03
C GLN A 459 -9.64 -41.24 17.71
N LEU A 460 -9.82 -41.65 16.45
CA LEU A 460 -10.92 -42.53 16.05
C LEU A 460 -10.89 -43.85 16.82
N ARG A 461 -9.73 -44.52 16.88
CA ARG A 461 -9.58 -45.80 17.60
C ARG A 461 -9.93 -45.70 19.09
N ARG A 462 -9.52 -44.62 19.76
CA ARG A 462 -9.89 -44.38 21.17
C ARG A 462 -11.39 -44.18 21.36
N LEU A 463 -12.07 -43.53 20.42
CA LEU A 463 -13.54 -43.37 20.46
C LEU A 463 -14.25 -44.69 20.19
N GLU A 464 -13.75 -45.52 19.28
CA GLU A 464 -14.29 -46.86 19.03
C GLU A 464 -14.19 -47.76 20.25
N GLU A 465 -13.03 -47.75 20.94
CA GLU A 465 -12.80 -48.47 22.18
C GLU A 465 -13.72 -47.96 23.31
N LYS A 466 -13.89 -46.63 23.42
CA LYS A 466 -14.76 -46.00 24.44
C LYS A 466 -16.25 -46.26 24.20
N LEU A 467 -16.68 -46.29 22.93
CA LEU A 467 -18.09 -46.45 22.52
C LEU A 467 -18.46 -47.90 22.22
N GLY A 468 -17.54 -48.86 22.43
CA GLY A 468 -17.78 -50.29 22.24
C GLY A 468 -18.08 -50.68 20.79
N ILE A 469 -17.46 -50.03 19.81
CA ILE A 469 -17.68 -50.34 18.38
C ILE A 469 -16.79 -51.53 18.00
N THR A 470 -17.42 -52.66 17.70
CA THR A 470 -16.73 -53.89 17.31
C THR A 470 -16.56 -54.01 15.79
N PRO A 471 -15.67 -54.90 15.30
CA PRO A 471 -15.59 -55.22 13.87
C PRO A 471 -16.93 -55.69 13.28
N ALA A 472 -17.71 -56.46 14.04
CA ALA A 472 -19.04 -56.94 13.63
C ALA A 472 -20.04 -55.78 13.42
N ASP A 473 -19.95 -54.72 14.23
CA ASP A 473 -20.80 -53.52 14.07
C ASP A 473 -20.47 -52.75 12.78
N LYS A 474 -19.18 -52.71 12.41
CA LYS A 474 -18.70 -52.07 11.18
C LYS A 474 -19.17 -52.85 9.94
N GLU A 475 -19.12 -54.18 10.02
CA GLU A 475 -19.61 -55.07 8.96
C GLU A 475 -21.15 -54.99 8.81
N ALA A 476 -21.89 -54.98 9.92
CA ALA A 476 -23.34 -54.81 9.91
C ALA A 476 -23.75 -53.45 9.32
N ALA A 477 -23.03 -52.37 9.66
CA ALA A 477 -23.27 -51.06 9.08
C ALA A 477 -23.05 -51.06 7.56
N LEU A 478 -22.01 -51.74 7.07
CA LEU A 478 -21.74 -51.85 5.63
C LEU A 478 -22.82 -52.65 4.89
N ALA A 479 -23.41 -53.68 5.51
CA ALA A 479 -24.49 -54.48 4.95
C ALA A 479 -25.81 -53.69 4.80
N ASP A 480 -26.14 -52.83 5.77
CA ASP A 480 -27.34 -51.97 5.75
C ASP A 480 -27.31 -50.90 4.64
N GLY A 481 -26.12 -50.48 4.21
CA GLY A 481 -25.93 -49.48 3.15
C GLY A 481 -26.26 -49.99 1.74
N SER A 482 -26.22 -51.31 1.52
CA SER A 482 -26.43 -51.92 0.21
C SER A 482 -27.92 -52.13 -0.15
N SER A 483 -28.85 -51.92 0.78
CA SER A 483 -30.29 -52.18 0.57
C SER A 483 -31.11 -50.95 0.11
N LYS A 484 -30.56 -49.73 0.12
CA LYS A 484 -31.26 -48.48 -0.27
C LYS A 484 -30.82 -47.85 -1.59
N GLY A 485 -30.12 -48.60 -2.44
CA GLY A 485 -29.64 -48.13 -3.75
C GLY A 485 -30.15 -48.96 -4.92
N GLY A 486 -31.46 -49.23 -4.96
CA GLY A 486 -32.20 -49.81 -6.08
C GLY A 486 -33.24 -48.83 -6.59
#